data_AF-A0A3A6NKG1-F1
#
_entry.id   AF-A0A3A6NKG1-F1
#
_cell.length_a   1.000
_cell.length_b   1.000
_cell.length_c   1.000
_cell.angle_alpha   90.00
_cell.angle_beta   90.00
_cell.angle_gamma   90.00
#
_symmetry.space_group_name_H-M   'P 1'
#
loop_
_entity.id
_entity.type
_entity.pdbx_description
1 polymer ?
#
loop_
_entity_poly.entity_id
_entity_poly.type
_entity_poly.pdbx_seq_one_letter_code
_entity_poly.pdbx_strand_id
1 'polypeptide(L)'
;MSKIIKAPTGAKISCKGWIQEAALRMLMNNLDPEVAERPEDLIVYGGYGKAARNWESYNAIIKSLQNLENDETLLVQSGKPVGIFKTHDNAPRVIISNSMLVPDWATWDEFRRLDSLGLTMYGQMTAGSWIYIGSQGILQGTYETFAECARQYFNGSLSGKFLLTAGLGGMGGAQPLAATMNGAACLGIDVDRSRIQKRIDTGY
;
A
#
# COMPACT_ATOMS: atom_id res chain seq x y z
N MET A 1 -13.04 18.41 9.30
CA MET A 1 -12.09 17.54 10.02
C MET A 1 -11.91 16.28 9.20
N SER A 2 -10.67 15.92 8.86
CA SER A 2 -10.36 14.67 8.14
C SER A 2 -10.76 13.47 9.01
N LYS A 3 -11.41 12.47 8.40
CA LYS A 3 -11.83 11.25 9.10
C LYS A 3 -10.60 10.39 9.35
N ILE A 4 -10.18 10.25 10.61
CA ILE A 4 -9.12 9.32 11.00
C ILE A 4 -9.64 7.89 10.84
N ILE A 5 -8.97 7.10 10.02
CA ILE A 5 -9.29 5.69 9.78
C ILE A 5 -8.26 4.85 10.52
N LYS A 6 -8.73 3.87 11.29
CA LYS A 6 -7.89 2.86 11.93
C LYS A 6 -8.57 1.50 11.81
N ALA A 7 -7.79 0.45 11.61
CA ALA A 7 -8.33 -0.91 11.59
C ALA A 7 -8.93 -1.28 12.97
N PRO A 8 -10.13 -1.87 13.02
CA PRO A 8 -10.68 -2.44 14.25
C PRO A 8 -9.72 -3.48 14.86
N THR A 9 -9.57 -3.44 16.19
CA THR A 9 -8.72 -4.37 16.96
C THR A 9 -9.57 -5.29 17.84
N GLY A 10 -8.96 -6.37 18.36
CA GLY A 10 -9.63 -7.34 19.21
C GLY A 10 -10.52 -8.35 18.45
N ALA A 11 -11.22 -9.19 19.22
CA ALA A 11 -11.93 -10.38 18.71
C ALA A 11 -13.35 -10.10 18.19
N LYS A 12 -13.92 -8.92 18.46
CA LYS A 12 -15.26 -8.55 17.97
C LYS A 12 -15.19 -8.24 16.48
N ILE A 13 -16.07 -8.86 15.69
CA ILE A 13 -16.16 -8.65 14.24
C ILE A 13 -17.38 -7.80 13.88
N SER A 14 -17.30 -7.12 12.72
CA SER A 14 -18.37 -6.30 12.14
C SER A 14 -18.93 -6.88 10.84
N CYS A 15 -18.20 -7.82 10.22
CA CYS A 15 -18.65 -8.58 9.06
C CYS A 15 -19.26 -9.94 9.46
N LYS A 16 -19.86 -10.64 8.50
CA LYS A 16 -20.50 -11.96 8.70
C LYS A 16 -19.52 -13.11 8.94
N GLY A 17 -18.24 -12.91 8.67
CA GLY A 17 -17.18 -13.89 8.88
C GLY A 17 -15.80 -13.25 8.96
N TRP A 18 -14.82 -14.01 9.46
CA TRP A 18 -13.44 -13.54 9.65
C TRP A 18 -12.72 -13.21 8.33
N ILE A 19 -13.06 -13.87 7.22
CA ILE A 19 -12.40 -13.61 5.92
C ILE A 19 -12.80 -12.21 5.40
N GLN A 20 -14.07 -11.85 5.51
CA GLN A 20 -14.58 -10.53 5.15
C GLN A 20 -14.06 -9.46 6.12
N GLU A 21 -14.06 -9.76 7.41
CA GLU A 21 -13.51 -8.87 8.45
C GLU A 21 -12.02 -8.60 8.24
N ALA A 22 -11.25 -9.61 7.84
CA ALA A 22 -9.83 -9.45 7.51
C ALA A 22 -9.65 -8.47 6.34
N ALA A 23 -10.38 -8.64 5.24
CA ALA A 23 -10.33 -7.70 4.11
C ALA A 23 -10.70 -6.26 4.52
N LEU A 24 -11.74 -6.11 5.37
CA LEU A 24 -12.15 -4.80 5.89
C LEU A 24 -11.06 -4.16 6.75
N ARG A 25 -10.49 -4.90 7.70
CA ARG A 25 -9.43 -4.40 8.57
C ARG A 25 -8.19 -4.01 7.79
N MET A 26 -7.82 -4.82 6.80
CA MET A 26 -6.64 -4.53 5.97
C MET A 26 -6.85 -3.33 5.04
N LEU A 27 -8.05 -3.13 4.49
CA LEU A 27 -8.40 -1.90 3.77
C LEU A 27 -8.24 -0.67 4.68
N MET A 28 -8.73 -0.76 5.92
CA MET A 28 -8.63 0.33 6.91
C MET A 28 -7.18 0.55 7.36
N ASN A 29 -6.38 -0.51 7.54
CA ASN A 29 -4.96 -0.43 7.88
C ASN A 29 -4.16 0.32 6.81
N ASN A 30 -4.46 0.07 5.52
CA ASN A 30 -3.87 0.80 4.41
C ASN A 30 -4.11 2.33 4.48
N LEU A 31 -5.08 2.79 5.27
CA LEU A 31 -5.41 4.21 5.44
C LEU A 31 -5.15 4.72 6.86
N ASP A 32 -4.51 3.92 7.71
CA ASP A 32 -4.08 4.39 9.03
C ASP A 32 -3.05 5.53 8.86
N PRO A 33 -3.17 6.68 9.55
CA PRO A 33 -2.18 7.75 9.51
C PRO A 33 -0.75 7.33 9.85
N GLU A 34 -0.58 6.30 10.68
CA GLU A 34 0.73 5.73 11.02
C GLU A 34 1.32 4.91 9.86
N VAL A 35 0.47 4.41 8.96
CA VAL A 35 0.84 3.52 7.84
C VAL A 35 0.93 4.29 6.51
N ALA A 36 -0.13 5.00 6.15
CA ALA A 36 -0.29 5.63 4.85
C ALA A 36 0.52 6.92 4.71
N GLU A 37 0.94 7.25 3.49
CA GLU A 37 1.66 8.48 3.18
C GLU A 37 0.76 9.71 3.13
N ARG A 38 -0.52 9.57 2.73
CA ARG A 38 -1.51 10.67 2.70
C ARG A 38 -2.96 10.14 2.71
N PRO A 39 -3.44 9.59 3.84
CA PRO A 39 -4.70 8.84 3.91
C PRO A 39 -5.97 9.66 3.65
N GLU A 40 -5.95 10.98 3.88
CA GLU A 40 -7.07 11.89 3.61
C GLU A 40 -7.46 11.94 2.12
N ASP A 41 -6.52 11.60 1.24
CA ASP A 41 -6.71 11.48 -0.21
C ASP A 41 -6.82 10.01 -0.68
N LEU A 42 -6.97 9.07 0.27
CA LEU A 42 -6.92 7.63 0.07
C LEU A 42 -5.55 7.10 -0.41
N ILE A 43 -4.51 7.93 -0.40
CA ILE A 43 -3.18 7.60 -0.90
C ILE A 43 -2.38 6.87 0.17
N VAL A 44 -1.94 5.67 -0.19
CA VAL A 44 -1.17 4.78 0.68
C VAL A 44 0.33 5.01 0.49
N TYR A 45 0.87 4.87 -0.73
CA TYR A 45 2.28 5.11 -1.04
C TYR A 45 2.52 5.23 -2.57
N GLY A 46 3.77 5.45 -2.97
CA GLY A 46 4.19 5.38 -4.38
C GLY A 46 3.61 6.50 -5.24
N GLY A 47 3.55 7.72 -4.69
CA GLY A 47 2.95 8.88 -5.36
C GLY A 47 1.43 8.85 -5.26
N TYR A 48 0.76 8.20 -6.22
CA TYR A 48 -0.71 8.20 -6.36
C TYR A 48 -1.38 6.86 -6.03
N GLY A 49 -0.66 5.91 -5.43
CA GLY A 49 -1.20 4.58 -5.10
C GLY A 49 -2.29 4.67 -4.04
N LYS A 50 -3.54 4.34 -4.39
CA LYS A 50 -4.71 4.51 -3.52
C LYS A 50 -5.32 3.18 -3.06
N ALA A 51 -5.99 3.20 -1.91
CA ALA A 51 -6.72 2.05 -1.37
C ALA A 51 -8.14 1.87 -1.96
N ALA A 52 -8.78 2.97 -2.34
CA ALA A 52 -10.08 3.02 -3.00
C ALA A 52 -10.14 4.23 -3.95
N ARG A 53 -11.02 4.16 -4.97
CA ARG A 53 -11.03 5.16 -6.06
C ARG A 53 -11.32 6.56 -5.56
N ASN A 54 -12.34 6.66 -4.72
CA ASN A 54 -12.83 7.88 -4.09
C ASN A 54 -13.58 7.49 -2.80
N TRP A 55 -13.96 8.49 -2.00
CA TRP A 55 -14.62 8.29 -0.71
C TRP A 55 -15.96 7.55 -0.81
N GLU A 56 -16.72 7.78 -1.88
CA GLU A 56 -17.95 7.04 -2.16
C GLU A 56 -17.66 5.55 -2.33
N SER A 57 -16.66 5.22 -3.16
CA SER A 57 -16.23 3.83 -3.39
C SER A 57 -15.70 3.19 -2.11
N TYR A 58 -14.92 3.90 -1.30
CA TYR A 58 -14.45 3.42 0.00
C TYR A 58 -15.62 3.02 0.91
N ASN A 59 -16.59 3.92 1.10
CA ASN A 59 -17.75 3.67 1.94
C ASN A 59 -18.61 2.50 1.39
N ALA A 60 -18.74 2.41 0.07
CA ALA A 60 -19.44 1.30 -0.57
C ALA A 60 -18.70 -0.04 -0.40
N ILE A 61 -17.37 -0.08 -0.43
CA ILE A 61 -16.58 -1.29 -0.17
C ILE A 61 -16.80 -1.75 1.28
N ILE A 62 -16.69 -0.84 2.25
CA ILE A 62 -16.93 -1.15 3.67
C ILE A 62 -18.32 -1.76 3.86
N LYS A 63 -19.36 -1.11 3.31
CA LYS A 63 -20.74 -1.63 3.39
C LYS A 63 -20.88 -2.98 2.70
N SER A 64 -20.21 -3.19 1.57
CA SER A 64 -20.24 -4.46 0.84
C SER A 64 -19.62 -5.58 1.68
N LEU A 65 -18.42 -5.38 2.23
CA LEU A 65 -17.73 -6.37 3.06
C LEU A 65 -18.51 -6.75 4.33
N GLN A 66 -19.16 -5.77 4.97
CA GLN A 66 -19.99 -6.02 6.15
C GLN A 66 -21.21 -6.90 5.86
N ASN A 67 -21.74 -6.84 4.64
CA ASN A 67 -22.93 -7.59 4.23
C ASN A 67 -22.64 -8.86 3.40
N LEU A 68 -21.39 -9.06 2.97
CA LEU A 68 -20.97 -10.16 2.10
C LEU A 68 -21.09 -11.51 2.81
N GLU A 69 -21.80 -12.45 2.20
CA GLU A 69 -21.95 -13.81 2.71
C GLU A 69 -20.67 -14.65 2.53
N ASN A 70 -20.63 -15.83 3.14
CA ASN A 70 -19.49 -16.75 3.06
C ASN A 70 -19.38 -17.44 1.69
N ASP A 71 -20.47 -17.54 0.94
CA ASP A 71 -20.52 -18.12 -0.40
C ASP A 71 -20.60 -17.04 -1.50
N GLU A 72 -20.23 -15.79 -1.20
CA GLU A 72 -20.24 -14.67 -2.14
C GLU A 72 -18.85 -14.10 -2.40
N THR A 73 -18.67 -13.47 -3.56
CA THR A 73 -17.43 -12.78 -3.95
C THR A 73 -17.72 -11.36 -4.41
N LEU A 74 -17.08 -10.38 -3.76
CA LEU A 74 -17.07 -8.98 -4.15
C LEU A 74 -16.06 -8.73 -5.28
N LEU A 75 -16.49 -8.05 -6.35
CA LEU A 75 -15.62 -7.58 -7.42
C LEU A 75 -15.28 -6.11 -7.21
N VAL A 76 -13.98 -5.80 -7.16
CA VAL A 76 -13.46 -4.43 -7.09
C VAL A 76 -12.69 -4.11 -8.37
N GLN A 77 -13.22 -3.18 -9.16
CA GLN A 77 -12.60 -2.70 -10.38
C GLN A 77 -12.01 -1.32 -10.13
N SER A 78 -10.69 -1.17 -10.29
CA SER A 78 -9.94 0.07 -10.03
C SER A 78 -10.45 0.82 -8.79
N GLY A 79 -10.43 0.14 -7.65
CA GLY A 79 -10.85 0.69 -6.35
C GLY A 79 -12.34 1.01 -6.19
N LYS A 80 -13.23 0.54 -7.07
CA LYS A 80 -14.69 0.69 -6.98
C LYS A 80 -15.36 -0.68 -6.84
N PRO A 81 -16.29 -0.87 -5.89
CA PRO A 81 -17.06 -2.12 -5.79
C PRO A 81 -18.11 -2.14 -6.91
N VAL A 82 -18.04 -3.11 -7.81
CA VAL A 82 -18.88 -3.14 -9.04
C VAL A 82 -19.92 -4.26 -9.05
N GLY A 83 -19.80 -5.26 -8.18
CA GLY A 83 -20.79 -6.33 -8.08
C GLY A 83 -20.42 -7.36 -7.04
N ILE A 84 -21.42 -8.11 -6.59
CA ILE A 84 -21.30 -9.27 -5.72
C ILE A 84 -21.97 -10.44 -6.44
N PHE A 85 -21.29 -11.58 -6.50
CA PHE A 85 -21.81 -12.78 -7.13
C PHE A 85 -21.70 -13.96 -6.18
N LYS A 86 -22.68 -14.86 -6.22
CA LYS A 86 -22.61 -16.14 -5.53
C LYS A 86 -21.54 -17.01 -6.17
N THR A 87 -20.66 -17.53 -5.34
CA THR A 87 -19.58 -18.47 -5.67
C THR A 87 -19.69 -19.69 -4.75
N HIS A 88 -18.74 -19.90 -3.84
CA HIS A 88 -18.72 -20.98 -2.85
C HIS A 88 -17.73 -20.64 -1.71
N ASP A 89 -17.82 -21.33 -0.58
CA ASP A 89 -17.05 -20.98 0.63
C ASP A 89 -15.52 -20.99 0.43
N ASN A 90 -15.01 -21.87 -0.43
CA ASN A 90 -13.57 -21.95 -0.75
C ASN A 90 -13.07 -20.94 -1.82
N ALA A 91 -13.96 -20.11 -2.38
CA ALA A 91 -13.57 -19.08 -3.34
C ALA A 91 -13.01 -17.84 -2.63
N PRO A 92 -12.25 -16.97 -3.30
CA PRO A 92 -11.88 -15.67 -2.75
C PRO A 92 -13.13 -14.84 -2.41
N ARG A 93 -13.15 -14.18 -1.24
CA ARG A 93 -14.22 -13.23 -0.88
C ARG A 93 -14.15 -11.94 -1.68
N VAL A 94 -12.96 -11.56 -2.17
CA VAL A 94 -12.75 -10.35 -2.95
C VAL A 94 -11.83 -10.66 -4.12
N ILE A 95 -12.23 -10.23 -5.32
CA ILE A 95 -11.38 -10.24 -6.52
C ILE A 95 -11.17 -8.78 -6.93
N ILE A 96 -9.90 -8.39 -7.08
CA ILE A 96 -9.50 -7.01 -7.34
C ILE A 96 -8.75 -6.94 -8.66
N SER A 97 -9.16 -6.02 -9.53
CA SER A 97 -8.43 -5.68 -10.75
C SER A 97 -8.29 -4.17 -10.83
N ASN A 98 -7.08 -3.65 -10.64
CA ASN A 98 -6.80 -2.22 -10.59
C ASN A 98 -5.93 -1.79 -11.76
N SER A 99 -6.19 -0.59 -12.27
CA SER A 99 -5.32 0.11 -13.23
C SER A 99 -5.10 -0.60 -14.57
N MET A 100 -5.93 -1.61 -14.88
CA MET A 100 -5.83 -2.36 -16.14
C MET A 100 -6.26 -1.49 -17.31
N LEU A 101 -5.39 -1.40 -18.31
CA LEU A 101 -5.61 -0.74 -19.60
C LEU A 101 -5.16 -1.68 -20.71
N VAL A 102 -5.81 -1.61 -21.86
CA VAL A 102 -5.34 -2.32 -23.06
C VAL A 102 -3.95 -1.75 -23.43
N PRO A 103 -2.96 -2.58 -23.85
CA PRO A 103 -1.56 -2.14 -23.95
C PRO A 103 -1.32 -0.86 -24.76
N ASP A 104 -1.99 -0.69 -25.89
CA ASP A 104 -1.85 0.52 -26.74
C ASP A 104 -2.29 1.82 -26.03
N TRP A 105 -3.10 1.70 -24.98
CA TRP A 105 -3.60 2.79 -24.16
C TRP A 105 -2.97 2.83 -22.76
N ALA A 106 -2.02 1.95 -22.46
CA ALA A 106 -1.36 1.86 -21.15
C ALA A 106 -0.32 2.97 -20.95
N THR A 107 -0.73 4.22 -21.13
CA THR A 107 0.08 5.43 -20.97
C THR A 107 -0.40 6.26 -19.78
N TRP A 108 0.49 7.09 -19.22
CA TRP A 108 0.13 7.97 -18.11
C TRP A 108 -0.89 9.04 -18.50
N ASP A 109 -0.85 9.55 -19.74
CA ASP A 109 -1.79 10.57 -20.20
C ASP A 109 -3.21 10.01 -20.27
N GLU A 110 -3.37 8.81 -20.82
CA GLU A 110 -4.67 8.14 -20.88
C GLU A 110 -5.14 7.74 -19.47
N PHE A 111 -4.24 7.24 -18.63
CA PHE A 111 -4.56 6.96 -17.23
C PHE A 111 -5.08 8.22 -16.52
N ARG A 112 -4.41 9.37 -16.65
CA ARG A 112 -4.82 10.64 -16.03
C ARG A 112 -6.13 11.16 -16.59
N ARG A 113 -6.37 11.01 -17.90
CA ARG A 113 -7.66 11.33 -18.51
C ARG A 113 -8.78 10.50 -17.86
N LEU A 114 -8.60 9.18 -17.75
CA LEU A 114 -9.57 8.29 -17.12
C LEU A 114 -9.75 8.56 -15.62
N ASP A 115 -8.69 8.89 -14.89
CA ASP A 115 -8.75 9.26 -13.46
C ASP A 115 -9.54 10.56 -13.27
N SER A 116 -9.32 11.56 -14.13
CA SER A 116 -10.08 12.82 -14.12
C SER A 116 -11.58 12.63 -14.39
N LEU A 117 -11.93 11.58 -15.13
CA LEU A 117 -13.32 11.15 -15.38
C LEU A 117 -13.87 10.23 -14.27
N GLY A 118 -13.08 9.89 -13.25
CA GLY A 118 -13.47 8.97 -12.18
C GLY A 118 -13.59 7.50 -12.62
N LEU A 119 -12.92 7.10 -13.71
CA LEU A 119 -13.06 5.78 -14.35
C LEU A 119 -11.98 4.78 -13.94
N THR A 120 -10.86 5.25 -13.38
CA THR A 120 -9.76 4.39 -12.93
C THR A 120 -9.19 4.83 -11.59
N MET A 121 -8.23 4.07 -11.08
CA MET A 121 -7.47 4.31 -9.85
C MET A 121 -6.10 3.68 -10.03
N TYR A 122 -5.05 4.30 -9.51
CA TYR A 122 -3.72 3.71 -9.48
C TYR A 122 -3.60 2.82 -8.23
N GLY A 123 -3.51 1.51 -8.43
CA GLY A 123 -3.48 0.54 -7.34
C GLY A 123 -2.10 0.32 -6.74
N GLN A 124 -1.03 0.76 -7.41
CA GLN A 124 0.34 0.32 -7.11
C GLN A 124 0.34 -1.23 -7.01
N MET A 125 1.08 -1.81 -6.06
CA MET A 125 1.07 -3.24 -5.74
C MET A 125 0.13 -3.48 -4.56
N THR A 126 0.50 -3.03 -3.35
CA THR A 126 -0.20 -3.36 -2.10
C THR A 126 -1.16 -2.28 -1.61
N ALA A 127 -1.17 -1.11 -2.27
CA ALA A 127 -2.08 -0.02 -1.94
C ALA A 127 -3.53 -0.39 -2.27
N GLY A 128 -3.79 -0.74 -3.54
CA GLY A 128 -5.13 -1.10 -4.03
C GLY A 128 -5.54 -2.54 -3.73
N SER A 129 -4.63 -3.36 -3.19
CA SER A 129 -4.89 -4.76 -2.81
C SER A 129 -4.92 -5.00 -1.29
N TRP A 130 -4.83 -3.92 -0.51
CA TRP A 130 -5.06 -3.93 0.94
C TRP A 130 -4.12 -4.86 1.71
N ILE A 131 -2.81 -4.71 1.53
CA ILE A 131 -1.81 -5.49 2.27
C ILE A 131 -0.53 -4.69 2.53
N TYR A 132 -0.64 -3.36 2.56
CA TYR A 132 0.49 -2.49 2.87
C TYR A 132 0.69 -2.40 4.38
N ILE A 133 1.94 -2.55 4.80
CA ILE A 133 2.34 -2.61 6.22
C ILE A 133 3.37 -1.53 6.57
N GLY A 134 3.31 -0.40 5.86
CA GLY A 134 4.29 0.67 6.00
C GLY A 134 5.63 0.30 5.38
N SER A 135 6.67 1.05 5.77
CA SER A 135 8.04 0.88 5.26
C SER A 135 8.60 -0.52 5.48
N GLN A 136 8.10 -1.26 6.48
CA GLN A 136 8.56 -2.61 6.79
C GLN A 136 8.39 -3.56 5.60
N GLY A 137 7.35 -3.36 4.78
CA GLY A 137 7.03 -4.24 3.66
C GLY A 137 8.16 -4.36 2.63
N ILE A 138 9.00 -3.32 2.47
CA ILE A 138 10.13 -3.33 1.54
C ILE A 138 11.50 -3.39 2.23
N LEU A 139 11.52 -3.31 3.57
CA LEU A 139 12.76 -3.25 4.34
C LEU A 139 13.65 -4.45 4.08
N GLN A 140 13.10 -5.66 4.17
CA GLN A 140 13.89 -6.88 3.94
C GLN A 140 14.44 -6.94 2.50
N GLY A 141 13.62 -6.61 1.49
CA GLY A 141 14.08 -6.61 0.10
C GLY A 141 15.21 -5.60 -0.14
N THR A 142 15.12 -4.42 0.48
CA THR A 142 16.16 -3.39 0.40
C THR A 142 17.43 -3.83 1.13
N TYR A 143 17.28 -4.44 2.32
CA TYR A 143 18.37 -5.03 3.08
C TYR A 143 19.10 -6.10 2.27
N GLU A 144 18.38 -7.05 1.66
CA GLU A 144 18.97 -8.13 0.87
C GLU A 144 19.67 -7.61 -0.39
N THR A 145 19.14 -6.56 -1.00
CA THR A 145 19.80 -5.89 -2.14
C THR A 145 21.16 -5.33 -1.74
N PHE A 146 21.23 -4.64 -0.59
CA PHE A 146 22.48 -4.10 -0.08
C PHE A 146 23.42 -5.19 0.45
N ALA A 147 22.89 -6.25 1.07
CA ALA A 147 23.65 -7.40 1.54
C ALA A 147 24.30 -8.14 0.36
N GLU A 148 23.57 -8.31 -0.75
CA GLU A 148 24.09 -8.94 -1.95
C GLU A 148 25.15 -8.06 -2.64
N CYS A 149 24.92 -6.75 -2.71
CA CYS A 149 25.94 -5.81 -3.15
C CYS A 149 27.21 -5.91 -2.29
N ALA A 150 27.06 -6.04 -0.96
CA ALA A 150 28.17 -6.26 -0.04
C ALA A 150 28.94 -7.54 -0.37
N ARG A 151 28.24 -8.65 -0.61
CA ARG A 151 28.84 -9.94 -0.98
C ARG A 151 29.61 -9.88 -2.29
N GLN A 152 29.05 -9.26 -3.31
CA GLN A 152 29.66 -9.20 -4.64
C GLN A 152 30.88 -8.25 -4.69
N TYR A 153 30.82 -7.10 -3.99
CA TYR A 153 31.77 -6.01 -4.22
C TYR A 153 32.59 -5.61 -3.00
N PHE A 154 32.21 -6.03 -1.80
CA PHE A 154 32.80 -5.55 -0.54
C PHE A 154 33.06 -6.65 0.49
N ASN A 155 33.34 -7.88 0.04
CA ASN A 155 33.68 -9.03 0.89
C ASN A 155 32.61 -9.34 1.96
N GLY A 156 31.34 -9.11 1.63
CA GLY A 156 30.21 -9.47 2.48
C GLY A 156 29.81 -8.44 3.53
N SER A 157 30.43 -7.25 3.59
CA SER A 157 30.03 -6.20 4.53
C SER A 157 30.13 -4.79 3.93
N LEU A 158 29.20 -3.91 4.29
CA LEU A 158 29.29 -2.48 3.96
C LEU A 158 29.89 -1.63 5.10
N SER A 159 30.53 -2.26 6.10
CA SER A 159 31.22 -1.53 7.16
C SER A 159 32.28 -0.58 6.59
N GLY A 160 32.26 0.67 7.06
CA GLY A 160 33.14 1.73 6.56
C GLY A 160 32.80 2.22 5.15
N LYS A 161 31.66 1.81 4.59
CA LYS A 161 31.14 2.32 3.32
C LYS A 161 30.08 3.38 3.56
N PHE A 162 29.86 4.20 2.54
CA PHE A 162 28.90 5.28 2.52
C PHE A 162 27.93 5.07 1.37
N LEU A 163 26.64 5.01 1.68
CA LEU A 163 25.57 4.84 0.71
C LEU A 163 24.89 6.19 0.45
N LEU A 164 24.88 6.60 -0.81
CA LEU A 164 24.18 7.80 -1.29
C LEU A 164 22.91 7.39 -2.03
N THR A 165 21.77 7.93 -1.62
CA THR A 165 20.48 7.67 -2.30
C THR A 165 19.53 8.86 -2.16
N ALA A 166 18.36 8.78 -2.80
CA ALA A 166 17.30 9.77 -2.71
C ALA A 166 15.90 9.14 -2.60
N GLY A 167 14.94 9.91 -2.09
CA GLY A 167 13.54 9.53 -1.93
C GLY A 167 13.29 8.75 -0.62
N LEU A 168 12.66 9.41 0.34
CA LEU A 168 12.35 8.91 1.69
C LEU A 168 10.82 8.80 1.92
N GLY A 169 10.05 8.63 0.84
CA GLY A 169 8.62 8.29 0.88
C GLY A 169 8.34 6.87 1.40
N GLY A 170 7.10 6.40 1.32
CA GLY A 170 6.62 5.15 1.96
C GLY A 170 7.56 3.94 1.85
N MET A 171 8.05 3.68 0.64
CA MET A 171 9.01 2.58 0.40
C MET A 171 10.47 3.02 0.51
N GLY A 172 10.83 4.15 -0.12
CA GLY A 172 12.22 4.64 -0.12
C GLY A 172 12.75 5.01 1.27
N GLY A 173 11.85 5.25 2.23
CA GLY A 173 12.16 5.41 3.63
C GLY A 173 12.77 4.20 4.31
N ALA A 174 12.71 3.01 3.71
CA ALA A 174 13.37 1.83 4.26
C ALA A 174 14.90 1.78 3.98
N GLN A 175 15.39 2.63 3.07
CA GLN A 175 16.78 2.63 2.64
C GLN A 175 17.78 2.93 3.78
N PRO A 176 17.58 3.93 4.65
CA PRO A 176 18.56 4.23 5.70
C PRO A 176 18.68 3.10 6.72
N LEU A 177 17.56 2.55 7.21
CA LEU A 177 17.59 1.37 8.07
C LEU A 177 18.24 0.14 7.40
N ALA A 178 17.88 -0.15 6.14
CA ALA A 178 18.49 -1.27 5.41
C ALA A 178 20.01 -1.10 5.22
N ALA A 179 20.48 0.12 4.97
CA ALA A 179 21.89 0.43 4.83
C ALA A 179 22.64 0.26 6.17
N THR A 180 22.09 0.78 7.26
CA THR A 180 22.69 0.67 8.60
C THR A 180 22.71 -0.77 9.12
N MET A 181 21.69 -1.58 8.82
CA MET A 181 21.68 -3.02 9.09
C MET A 181 22.80 -3.78 8.35
N ASN A 182 23.27 -3.28 7.20
CA ASN A 182 24.41 -3.82 6.47
C ASN A 182 25.76 -3.19 6.87
N GLY A 183 25.75 -2.29 7.86
CA GLY A 183 26.95 -1.62 8.38
C GLY A 183 27.37 -0.35 7.63
N ALA A 184 26.60 0.10 6.64
CA ALA A 184 26.89 1.32 5.90
C ALA A 184 26.37 2.56 6.65
N ALA A 185 27.10 3.68 6.54
CA ALA A 185 26.50 4.99 6.74
C ALA A 185 25.61 5.34 5.53
N CYS A 186 24.51 6.07 5.74
CA CYS A 186 23.58 6.43 4.66
C CYS A 186 23.34 7.95 4.63
N LEU A 187 23.45 8.55 3.44
CA LEU A 187 22.94 9.88 3.13
C LEU A 187 21.74 9.73 2.20
N GLY A 188 20.54 9.87 2.79
CA GLY A 188 19.28 9.90 2.05
C GLY A 188 18.87 11.35 1.76
N ILE A 189 18.69 11.69 0.49
CA ILE A 189 18.23 13.01 0.06
C ILE A 189 16.73 12.98 -0.20
N ASP A 190 15.98 13.89 0.42
CA ASP A 190 14.58 14.14 0.05
C ASP A 190 14.33 15.65 0.02
N VAL A 191 13.46 16.08 -0.89
CA VAL A 191 13.07 17.48 -1.06
C VAL A 191 11.98 17.89 -0.06
N ASP A 192 11.20 16.92 0.43
CA ASP A 192 10.06 17.13 1.32
C ASP A 192 10.44 16.83 2.77
N ARG A 193 10.56 17.89 3.58
CA ARG A 193 10.88 17.80 5.01
C ARG A 193 9.89 16.93 5.79
N SER A 194 8.62 16.89 5.40
CA SER A 194 7.61 16.10 6.12
C SER A 194 7.86 14.59 5.98
N ARG A 195 8.39 14.15 4.83
CA ARG A 195 8.77 12.74 4.60
C ARG A 195 9.96 12.34 5.47
N ILE A 196 10.96 13.22 5.56
CA ILE A 196 12.14 13.02 6.41
C ILE A 196 11.70 12.88 7.87
N GLN A 197 10.88 13.81 8.37
CA GLN A 197 10.41 13.79 9.75
C GLN A 197 9.64 12.50 10.06
N LYS A 198 8.76 12.05 9.16
CA LYS A 198 8.03 10.78 9.32
C LYS A 198 8.98 9.58 9.49
N ARG A 199 10.11 9.53 8.79
CA ARG A 199 11.10 8.44 8.96
C ARG A 199 11.77 8.47 10.31
N ILE A 200 12.21 9.65 10.74
CA ILE A 200 12.78 9.87 12.08
C ILE A 200 11.79 9.41 13.15
N ASP A 201 10.52 9.84 13.06
CA ASP A 201 9.48 9.51 14.04
C ASP A 201 9.22 7.99 14.11
N THR A 202 9.35 7.29 12.97
CA THR A 202 9.18 5.83 12.88
C THR A 202 10.46 5.02 13.12
N GLY A 203 11.61 5.67 13.36
CA GLY A 203 12.89 5.00 13.59
C GLY A 203 13.50 4.30 12.36
N TYR A 204 13.22 4.81 11.15
CA TYR A 204 13.72 4.30 9.86
C TYR A 204 14.90 5.07 9.30
#